data_AF-A0ABD5WDU8-F1
#
_entry.id   AF-A0ABD5WDU8-F1
#
_cell.length_a   1.000
_cell.length_b   1.000
_cell.length_c   1.000
_cell.angle_alpha   90.00
_cell.angle_beta   90.00
_cell.angle_gamma   90.00
#
_symmetry.space_group_name_H-M   'P 1'
#
loop_
_entity.id
_entity.type
_entity.pdbx_description
1 polymer ?
#
loop_
_entity_poly.entity_id
_entity_poly.type
_entity_poly.pdbx_seq_one_letter_code
_entity_poly.pdbx_strand_id
1 'polypeptide(L)' 'MALSANVTVSMPMEMVQNIDAEADALGMSRAEYIREAVRNANGTPFSPATNPLLSERSSTDNEV' A
#
# COMPACT_ATOMS: atom_id res chain seq x y z
N MET A 1 -8.79 -18.44 4.57
CA MET A 1 -7.90 -18.82 3.45
C MET A 1 -7.61 -17.57 2.64
N ALA A 2 -6.34 -17.22 2.43
CA ALA A 2 -5.98 -16.06 1.62
C ALA A 2 -5.91 -16.47 0.14
N LEU A 3 -6.73 -15.85 -0.71
CA LEU A 3 -6.66 -16.00 -2.16
C LEU A 3 -5.73 -14.92 -2.70
N SER A 4 -4.64 -15.31 -3.37
CA SER A 4 -3.75 -14.38 -4.05
C SER A 4 -4.10 -14.29 -5.53
N ALA A 5 -4.12 -13.06 -6.06
CA ALA A 5 -4.23 -12.78 -7.48
C ALA A 5 -3.07 -11.87 -7.90
N ASN A 6 -2.44 -12.18 -9.03
CA ASN A 6 -1.37 -11.36 -9.59
C ASN A 6 -1.93 -10.46 -10.69
N VAL A 7 -1.60 -9.17 -10.64
CA VAL A 7 -2.04 -8.17 -11.62
C VAL A 7 -0.82 -7.44 -12.16
N THR A 8 -0.75 -7.27 -13.48
CA THR A 8 0.26 -6.44 -14.16
C THR A 8 -0.45 -5.24 -14.78
N VAL A 9 0.08 -4.04 -14.54
CA VAL A 9 -0.49 -2.79 -15.04
C VAL A 9 0.60 -2.02 -15.76
N SER A 10 0.34 -1.60 -16.99
CA SER A 10 1.21 -0.69 -17.72
C SER A 10 0.85 0.75 -17.37
N MET A 11 1.85 1.56 -17.04
CA MET A 11 1.66 2.99 -16.73
C MET A 11 2.88 3.80 -17.19
N PRO A 12 2.75 5.12 -17.38
CA PRO A 12 3.87 5.99 -17.72
C PRO A 12 4.98 5.93 -16.65
N MET A 13 6.23 6.09 -17.08
CA MET A 13 7.40 6.00 -16.18
C MET A 13 7.34 7.02 -15.04
N GLU A 14 6.91 8.25 -15.31
CA GLU A 14 6.76 9.31 -14.31
C GLU A 14 5.79 8.91 -13.19
N MET A 15 4.72 8.20 -13.54
CA MET A 15 3.76 7.69 -12.56
C MET A 15 4.37 6.62 -11.66
N VAL A 16 5.18 5.71 -12.22
CA VAL A 16 5.91 4.70 -11.43
C VAL A 16 6.85 5.37 -10.42
N GLN A 17 7.58 6.41 -10.85
CA GLN A 17 8.50 7.14 -9.99
C GLN A 17 7.77 7.85 -8.84
N ASN A 18 6.62 8.47 -9.11
CA ASN A 18 5.82 9.10 -8.07
C ASN A 18 5.27 8.07 -7.06
N ILE A 19 4.78 6.93 -7.55
CA ILE A 19 4.32 5.82 -6.70
C ILE A 19 5.45 5.32 -5.81
N ASP A 20 6.66 5.15 -6.35
CA ASP A 20 7.82 4.69 -5.59
C ASP A 20 8.19 5.70 -4.49
N ALA A 21 8.24 6.99 -4.83
CA ALA A 21 8.55 8.04 -3.85
C ALA A 21 7.54 8.10 -2.70
N GLU A 22 6.24 7.98 -2.99
CA GLU A 22 5.20 7.96 -1.95
C GLU A 22 5.22 6.67 -1.12
N ALA A 23 5.42 5.52 -1.76
CA ALA A 23 5.56 4.25 -1.07
C ALA A 23 6.75 4.27 -0.10
N ASP A 24 7.91 4.78 -0.54
CA ASP A 24 9.10 4.93 0.28
C ASP A 24 8.87 5.90 1.46
N ALA A 25 8.20 7.03 1.21
CA ALA A 25 7.87 8.01 2.25
C ALA A 25 6.95 7.44 3.35
N LEU A 26 6.11 6.46 3.01
CA LEU A 26 5.20 5.78 3.93
C LEU A 26 5.76 4.46 4.47
N GLY A 27 6.97 4.06 4.07
CA GLY A 27 7.59 2.79 4.48
C GLY A 27 6.88 1.55 3.94
N MET A 28 6.20 1.68 2.80
CA MET A 28 5.40 0.63 2.15
C MET A 28 6.12 0.05 0.94
N SER A 29 5.78 -1.19 0.58
CA SER A 29 6.14 -1.68 -0.76
C SER A 29 5.29 -1.01 -1.83
N ARG A 30 5.82 -0.86 -3.05
CA ARG A 30 5.04 -0.38 -4.22
C ARG A 30 3.68 -1.06 -4.35
N ALA A 31 3.64 -2.39 -4.21
CA ALA A 31 2.41 -3.16 -4.35
C ALA A 31 1.41 -2.91 -3.21
N GLU A 32 1.91 -2.63 -2.01
CA GLU A 32 1.08 -2.25 -0.85
C GLU A 32 0.47 -0.88 -1.05
N TYR A 33 1.29 0.11 -1.42
CA TYR A 33 0.81 1.45 -1.75
C TYR A 33 -0.23 1.44 -2.88
N ILE A 34 0.01 0.70 -3.98
CA ILE A 34 -0.96 0.60 -5.09
C ILE A 34 -2.30 0.03 -4.58
N ARG A 35 -2.28 -0.99 -3.73
CA ARG A 35 -3.52 -1.56 -3.16
C ARG A 35 -4.24 -0.55 -2.26
N GLU A 36 -3.49 0.22 -1.48
CA GLU A 36 -4.05 1.26 -0.62
C GLU A 36 -4.66 2.41 -1.42
N ALA A 37 -3.93 2.90 -2.43
CA ALA A 37 -4.40 3.93 -3.35
C ALA A 37 -5.68 3.51 -4.07
N VAL A 38 -5.76 2.25 -4.56
CA VAL A 38 -6.98 1.71 -5.19
C VAL A 38 -8.13 1.63 -4.20
N ARG A 39 -7.87 1.22 -2.94
CA ARG A 39 -8.92 1.13 -1.92
C ARG A 39 -9.45 2.50 -1.49
N ASN A 40 -8.59 3.50 -1.47
CA ASN A 40 -8.93 4.87 -1.07
C ASN A 40 -9.39 5.75 -2.25
N ALA A 41 -9.36 5.24 -3.48
CA ALA A 41 -9.80 5.98 -4.65
C ALA A 41 -11.31 6.25 -4.59
N ASN A 42 -11.68 7.52 -4.80
CA ASN A 42 -13.08 7.94 -4.87
C ASN A 42 -13.81 7.20 -6.01
N GLY A 43 -14.99 6.68 -5.71
CA GLY A 43 -15.84 5.98 -6.69
C GLY A 43 -15.55 4.49 -6.86
N THR A 44 -14.61 3.92 -6.09
CA THR A 44 -14.50 2.46 -6.01
C THR A 44 -15.62 1.89 -5.12
N PRO A 45 -16.12 0.66 -5.39
CA PRO A 45 -17.12 0.01 -4.55
C PRO A 45 -16.54 -0.52 -3.23
N PHE A 46 -15.24 -0.33 -3.00
CA PHE A 46 -14.55 -0.78 -1.82
C PHE A 46 -14.62 0.30 -0.74
N SER A 47 -14.94 -0.09 0.49
CA SER A 47 -14.83 0.84 1.61
C SER A 47 -13.36 1.30 1.72
N PRO A 48 -13.11 2.62 1.84
CA PRO A 48 -11.77 3.12 2.14
C PRO A 48 -11.27 2.42 3.41
N ALA A 49 -9.96 2.19 3.49
CA ALA A 49 -9.40 1.38 4.56
C ALA A 49 -9.56 2.10 5.92
N THR A 50 -10.66 1.87 6.61
CA THR A 50 -10.77 2.22 8.04
C THR A 50 -10.29 1.03 8.86
N ASN A 51 -9.00 0.63 8.79
CA ASN A 51 -8.50 -0.44 9.68
C ASN A 51 -6.96 -0.63 9.71
N PRO A 52 -6.42 -1.27 10.78
CA PRO A 52 -5.36 -0.78 11.65
C PRO A 52 -4.09 -1.65 11.52
N LEU A 53 -3.84 -2.16 10.31
CA LEU A 53 -2.68 -3.04 10.06
C LEU A 53 -1.33 -2.30 10.13
N LEU A 54 -1.37 -0.97 10.30
CA LEU A 54 -0.22 -0.10 10.54
C LEU A 54 0.02 0.21 12.03
N SER A 55 -0.92 -0.09 12.95
CA SER A 55 -0.71 0.20 14.39
C SER A 55 0.09 -0.87 15.14
N GLU A 56 0.28 -2.07 14.57
CA GLU A 56 1.03 -3.17 15.23
C GLU A 56 2.51 -3.27 14.79
N ARG A 57 3.03 -2.27 14.08
CA ARG A 57 4.46 -2.21 13.70
C ARG A 57 5.28 -1.16 14.47
N SER A 58 4.78 -0.62 15.59
CA SER A 58 5.63 0.11 16.53
C SER A 58 6.31 -0.84 17.52
N SER A 59 7.51 -1.29 17.14
CA SER A 59 8.64 -1.55 18.05
C SER A 59 8.38 -2.45 19.28
N THR A 60 8.43 -3.76 19.09
CA THR A 60 9.16 -4.64 20.01
C THR A 60 10.55 -4.89 19.43
N ASP A 61 11.54 -4.18 19.97
CA ASP A 61 12.90 -4.68 20.24
C ASP A 61 13.79 -3.50 20.65
N ASN A 62 13.78 -3.20 21.96
CA ASN A 62 14.99 -2.70 22.61
C ASN A 62 14.99 -3.20 24.06
N GLU A 63 15.35 -4.47 24.22
CA GLU A 63 15.80 -5.03 25.49
C GLU A 63 17.15 -5.71 25.22
N VAL A 64 18.25 -4.96 25.39
CA VAL A 64 19.46 -5.34 26.18
C VAL A 64 20.18 -4.08 26.62
#